data_AF-F8KQ94-F1
#
_entry.id   AF-F8KQ94-F1
#
_cell.length_a   1.000
_cell.length_b   1.000
_cell.length_c   1.000
_cell.angle_alpha   90.00
_cell.angle_beta   90.00
_cell.angle_gamma   90.00
#
_symmetry.space_group_name_H-M   'P 1'
#
loop_
_entity.id
_entity.type
_entity.pdbx_description
1 polymer ?
#
loop_
_entity_poly.entity_id
_entity_poly.type
_entity_poly.pdbx_seq_one_letter_code
_entity_poly.pdbx_strand_id
1 'polypeptide(L)'
;MQVKTLDPLSQQALEEIGLDWHTDTDNSPYISQDLVIVSQSEADAYYEACNELYEMFVETAQEIIEHDRFFELDIPNSIVPLIKQSWENEVHWHIYGRFDLAGGLDGKPIKLLEFNADTPTMLYESAVDAMGVTQIQWL
;
A
#
# COMPACT_ATOMS: atom_id res chain seq x y z
N MET A 1 -3.89 -19.90 -5.56
CA MET A 1 -4.44 -18.56 -5.44
C MET A 1 -5.87 -18.69 -5.91
N GLN A 2 -6.83 -18.39 -5.06
CA GLN A 2 -8.24 -18.46 -5.42
C GLN A 2 -8.71 -17.07 -5.84
N VAL A 3 -9.43 -16.99 -6.96
CA VAL A 3 -9.99 -15.74 -7.48
C VAL A 3 -11.51 -15.84 -7.49
N LYS A 4 -12.19 -14.77 -7.11
CA LYS A 4 -13.64 -14.62 -7.19
C LYS A 4 -13.97 -13.36 -7.97
N THR A 5 -14.72 -13.51 -9.04
CA THR A 5 -15.29 -12.38 -9.80
C THR A 5 -16.55 -11.88 -9.09
N LEU A 6 -16.68 -10.56 -8.95
CA LEU A 6 -17.84 -9.88 -8.37
C LEU A 6 -18.67 -9.19 -9.46
N ASP A 7 -19.93 -8.90 -9.11
CA ASP A 7 -20.71 -7.92 -9.85
C ASP A 7 -20.19 -6.52 -9.48
N PRO A 8 -19.71 -5.70 -10.44
CA PRO A 8 -19.19 -4.38 -10.14
C PRO A 8 -20.29 -3.43 -9.68
N LEU A 9 -19.91 -2.42 -8.89
CA LEU A 9 -20.75 -1.25 -8.67
C LEU A 9 -21.03 -0.55 -10.02
N SER A 10 -22.22 0.04 -10.16
CA SER A 10 -22.55 0.81 -11.35
C SER A 10 -21.71 2.09 -11.40
N GLN A 11 -21.45 2.60 -12.61
CA GLN A 11 -20.75 3.88 -12.80
C GLN A 11 -21.41 5.02 -12.01
N GLN A 12 -22.75 5.07 -12.01
CA GLN A 12 -23.50 6.03 -11.22
C GLN A 12 -23.24 5.88 -9.71
N ALA A 13 -23.19 4.64 -9.18
CA ALA A 13 -22.89 4.42 -7.77
C ALA A 13 -21.46 4.84 -7.42
N LEU A 14 -20.50 4.63 -8.34
CA LEU A 14 -19.11 5.07 -8.19
C LEU A 14 -19.02 6.61 -8.17
N GLU A 15 -19.73 7.30 -9.06
CA GLU A 15 -19.84 8.76 -9.08
C GLU A 15 -20.48 9.30 -7.79
N GLU A 16 -21.54 8.66 -7.28
CA GLU A 16 -22.22 9.05 -6.04
C GLU A 16 -21.32 8.97 -4.80
N ILE A 17 -20.33 8.07 -4.79
CA ILE A 17 -19.33 7.95 -3.71
C ILE A 17 -18.06 8.79 -3.97
N GLY A 18 -18.03 9.55 -5.07
CA GLY A 18 -16.94 10.48 -5.42
C GLY A 18 -15.81 9.88 -6.28
N LEU A 19 -16.03 8.72 -6.89
CA LEU A 19 -15.09 8.08 -7.81
C LEU A 19 -15.39 8.44 -9.27
N ASP A 20 -15.06 9.66 -9.69
CA ASP A 20 -15.35 10.13 -11.06
C ASP A 20 -14.39 9.54 -12.13
N TRP A 21 -13.28 8.94 -11.70
CA TRP A 21 -12.26 8.31 -12.57
C TRP A 21 -12.41 6.79 -12.63
N HIS A 22 -13.64 6.31 -12.77
CA HIS A 22 -13.97 4.87 -12.78
C HIS A 22 -13.75 4.16 -14.14
N THR A 23 -13.49 4.92 -15.21
CA THR A 23 -13.35 4.40 -16.59
C THR A 23 -12.12 5.00 -17.26
N ASP A 24 -11.29 4.14 -17.84
CA ASP A 24 -10.09 4.52 -18.58
C ASP A 24 -10.38 5.08 -19.98
N THR A 25 -9.36 5.66 -20.61
CA THR A 25 -9.47 6.31 -21.94
C THR A 25 -9.89 5.37 -23.08
N ASP A 26 -9.69 4.05 -22.92
CA ASP A 26 -10.12 3.02 -23.86
C ASP A 26 -11.52 2.44 -23.53
N ASN A 27 -12.19 3.02 -22.53
CA ASN A 27 -13.46 2.60 -21.94
C ASN A 27 -13.40 1.31 -21.11
N SER A 28 -12.22 0.82 -20.71
CA SER A 28 -12.15 -0.25 -19.71
C SER A 28 -12.50 0.28 -18.30
N PRO A 29 -13.10 -0.55 -17.43
CA PRO A 29 -13.21 -0.22 -16.02
C PRO A 29 -11.83 -0.04 -15.40
N TYR A 30 -11.64 1.01 -14.61
CA TYR A 30 -10.39 1.26 -13.90
C TYR A 30 -10.16 0.23 -12.78
N ILE A 31 -11.23 -0.19 -12.08
CA ILE A 31 -11.17 -1.20 -11.01
C ILE A 31 -11.51 -2.59 -11.57
N SER A 32 -10.70 -3.58 -11.21
CA SER A 32 -10.93 -4.99 -11.54
C SER A 32 -12.14 -5.56 -10.79
N GLN A 33 -12.89 -6.43 -11.45
CA GLN A 33 -14.00 -7.18 -10.83
C GLN A 33 -13.52 -8.45 -10.11
N ASP A 34 -12.27 -8.83 -10.33
CA ASP A 34 -11.68 -10.04 -9.78
C ASP A 34 -10.98 -9.75 -8.46
N LEU A 35 -11.38 -10.50 -7.43
CA LEU A 35 -10.75 -10.47 -6.11
C LEU A 35 -9.93 -11.71 -5.87
N VAL A 36 -8.74 -11.52 -5.32
CA VAL A 36 -7.95 -12.60 -4.75
C VAL A 36 -8.47 -12.91 -3.35
N ILE A 37 -8.88 -14.16 -3.15
CA ILE A 37 -9.35 -14.63 -1.84
C ILE A 37 -8.13 -15.00 -1.00
N VAL A 38 -8.06 -14.37 0.18
CA VAL A 38 -7.05 -14.66 1.20
C VAL A 38 -7.73 -15.24 2.44
N SER A 39 -7.11 -16.25 3.04
CA SER A 39 -7.50 -16.76 4.35
C SER A 39 -7.12 -15.77 5.45
N GLN A 40 -7.76 -15.86 6.62
CA GLN A 40 -7.38 -15.04 7.78
C GLN A 40 -5.89 -15.21 8.13
N SER A 41 -5.38 -16.44 8.08
CA SER A 41 -3.97 -16.73 8.37
C SER A 41 -3.01 -16.10 7.36
N GLU A 42 -3.39 -16.00 6.08
CA GLU A 42 -2.58 -15.32 5.06
C GLU A 42 -2.62 -13.80 5.28
N ALA A 43 -3.80 -13.24 5.60
CA ALA A 43 -3.95 -11.83 5.95
C ALA A 43 -3.12 -11.45 7.19
N ASP A 44 -3.16 -12.27 8.25
CA ASP A 44 -2.36 -12.08 9.45
C ASP A 44 -0.86 -12.15 9.12
N ALA A 45 -0.44 -13.07 8.24
CA ALA A 45 0.96 -13.16 7.82
C ALA A 45 1.43 -11.91 7.06
N TYR A 46 0.58 -11.30 6.22
CA TYR A 46 0.89 -10.01 5.59
C TYR A 46 0.96 -8.88 6.62
N TYR A 47 0.05 -8.87 7.60
CA TYR A 47 0.04 -7.86 8.66
C TYR A 47 1.34 -7.88 9.47
N GLU A 48 1.76 -9.06 9.95
CA GLU A 48 3.02 -9.22 10.69
C GLU A 48 4.23 -8.85 9.82
N ALA A 49 4.27 -9.31 8.57
CA ALA A 49 5.35 -8.99 7.64
C ALA A 49 5.47 -7.48 7.39
N CYS A 50 4.35 -6.76 7.22
CA CYS A 50 4.36 -5.31 7.02
C CYS A 50 4.87 -4.56 8.26
N ASN A 51 4.52 -5.01 9.47
CA ASN A 51 5.04 -4.40 10.70
C ASN A 51 6.56 -4.61 10.83
N GLU A 52 7.03 -5.85 10.62
CA GLU A 52 8.47 -6.16 10.67
C GLU A 52 9.25 -5.36 9.61
N LEU A 53 8.76 -5.32 8.36
CA LEU A 53 9.37 -4.54 7.30
C LEU A 53 9.41 -3.05 7.64
N TYR A 54 8.33 -2.51 8.20
CA TYR A 54 8.29 -1.11 8.61
C TYR A 54 9.36 -0.78 9.65
N GLU A 55 9.49 -1.60 10.70
CA GLU A 55 10.54 -1.45 11.71
C GLU A 55 11.94 -1.50 11.08
N MET A 56 12.18 -2.42 10.14
CA MET A 56 13.45 -2.51 9.41
C MET A 56 13.77 -1.25 8.59
N PHE A 57 12.77 -0.63 7.96
CA PHE A 57 12.95 0.64 7.24
C PHE A 57 13.31 1.78 8.20
N VAL A 58 12.65 1.85 9.36
CA VAL A 58 12.94 2.84 10.39
C VAL A 58 14.35 2.68 10.95
N GLU A 59 14.74 1.45 11.29
CA GLU A 59 16.10 1.12 11.75
C GLU A 59 17.15 1.50 10.70
N THR A 60 16.91 1.15 9.43
CA THR A 60 17.82 1.48 8.33
C THR A 60 17.97 2.99 8.18
N ALA A 61 16.87 3.75 8.25
CA ALA A 61 16.92 5.21 8.19
C ALA A 61 17.71 5.82 9.36
N GLN A 62 17.51 5.31 10.58
CA GLN A 62 18.30 5.71 11.76
C GLN A 62 19.79 5.47 11.54
N GLU A 63 20.16 4.27 11.07
CA GLU A 63 21.55 3.89 10.79
C GLU A 63 22.22 4.80 9.75
N ILE A 64 21.50 5.18 8.70
CA ILE A 64 21.99 6.12 7.68
C ILE A 64 22.24 7.51 8.27
N ILE A 65 21.31 7.98 9.10
CA ILE A 65 21.35 9.31 9.71
C ILE A 65 22.48 9.42 10.72
N GLU A 66 22.65 8.42 11.60
CA GLU A 66 23.68 8.39 12.64
C GLU A 66 25.10 8.33 12.06
N HIS A 67 25.28 7.59 10.96
CA HIS A 67 26.58 7.36 10.35
C HIS A 67 26.87 8.23 9.12
N ASP A 68 26.02 9.22 8.82
CA ASP A 68 26.16 10.13 7.67
C ASP A 68 26.29 9.41 6.31
N ARG A 69 25.58 8.29 6.13
CA ARG A 69 25.67 7.41 4.94
C ARG A 69 24.77 7.83 3.77
N PHE A 70 24.28 9.07 3.76
CA PHE A 70 23.35 9.58 2.74
C PHE A 70 23.86 9.45 1.30
N PHE A 71 25.17 9.55 1.10
CA PHE A 71 25.78 9.41 -0.23
C PHE A 71 25.56 8.02 -0.83
N GLU A 72 25.42 6.97 -0.01
CA GLU A 72 25.15 5.61 -0.49
C GLU A 72 23.74 5.44 -1.08
N LEU A 73 22.84 6.36 -0.75
CA LEU A 73 21.49 6.44 -1.29
C LEU A 73 21.36 7.49 -2.42
N ASP A 74 22.49 8.00 -2.93
CA ASP A 74 22.52 9.08 -3.92
C ASP A 74 21.76 10.35 -3.48
N ILE A 75 21.67 10.60 -2.17
CA ILE A 75 21.02 11.79 -1.60
C ILE A 75 21.97 12.99 -1.68
N PRO A 76 21.56 14.12 -2.30
CA PRO A 76 22.39 15.32 -2.35
C PRO A 76 22.68 15.92 -0.97
N ASN A 77 23.94 16.28 -0.70
CA ASN A 77 24.35 16.90 0.57
C ASN A 77 23.54 18.16 0.94
N SER A 78 23.00 18.87 -0.05
CA SER A 78 22.19 20.08 0.18
C SER A 78 20.88 19.81 0.91
N ILE A 79 20.32 18.60 0.85
CA ILE A 79 19.05 18.25 1.51
C ILE A 79 19.22 17.46 2.81
N VAL A 80 20.42 16.97 3.10
CA VAL A 80 20.72 16.22 4.33
C VAL A 80 20.30 16.96 5.62
N PRO A 81 20.58 18.26 5.79
CA PRO A 81 20.13 18.97 7.00
C PRO A 81 18.60 18.95 7.17
N LEU A 82 17.84 19.01 6.07
CA LEU A 82 16.38 18.97 6.10
C LEU A 82 15.87 17.58 6.48
N ILE A 83 16.50 16.52 5.98
CA ILE A 83 16.16 15.14 6.34
C ILE A 83 16.39 14.91 7.84
N LYS A 84 17.56 15.29 8.38
CA LYS A 84 17.86 15.17 9.82
C LYS A 84 16.87 15.97 10.67
N GLN A 85 16.59 17.21 10.28
CA GLN A 85 15.58 18.02 10.97
C GLN A 85 14.19 17.36 10.92
N SER A 86 13.80 16.76 9.79
CA SER A 86 12.51 16.10 9.68
C SER A 86 12.43 14.85 10.57
N TRP A 87 13.51 14.09 10.65
CA TRP A 87 13.59 12.87 11.45
C TRP A 87 13.50 13.12 12.96
N GLU A 88 14.15 14.19 13.44
CA GLU A 88 14.12 14.59 14.86
C GLU A 88 12.74 15.13 15.30
N ASN A 89 11.90 15.56 14.35
CA ASN A 89 10.59 16.13 14.63
C ASN A 89 9.48 15.11 14.41
N GLU A 90 8.89 14.61 15.51
CA GLU A 90 7.81 13.61 15.48
C GLU A 90 6.53 14.04 14.72
N VAL A 91 6.40 15.32 14.36
CA VAL A 91 5.26 15.82 13.57
C VAL A 91 5.34 15.40 12.10
N HIS A 92 6.52 14.98 11.61
CA HIS A 92 6.73 14.66 10.20
C HIS A 92 6.73 13.16 9.89
N TRP A 93 6.27 12.31 10.82
CA TRP A 93 6.05 10.91 10.50
C TRP A 93 4.93 10.77 9.47
N HIS A 94 5.13 9.88 8.50
CA HIS A 94 4.17 9.64 7.44
C HIS A 94 2.87 9.07 8.02
N ILE A 95 1.74 9.49 7.44
CA ILE A 95 0.40 9.11 7.91
C ILE A 95 0.05 7.69 7.44
N TYR A 96 0.50 7.30 6.25
CA TYR A 96 0.33 5.97 5.69
C TYR A 96 1.38 5.70 4.59
N GLY A 97 1.56 4.43 4.24
CA GLY A 97 2.43 3.96 3.16
C GLY A 97 1.86 2.69 2.53
N ARG A 98 2.41 2.28 1.38
CA ARG A 98 1.99 1.06 0.67
C ARG A 98 3.18 0.11 0.44
N PHE A 99 3.06 -1.11 0.94
CA PHE A 99 4.00 -2.17 0.63
C PHE A 99 3.54 -2.95 -0.60
N ASP A 100 4.46 -3.11 -1.55
CA ASP A 100 4.24 -3.96 -2.71
C ASP A 100 4.96 -5.28 -2.46
N LEU A 101 4.18 -6.35 -2.33
CA LEU A 101 4.65 -7.66 -1.90
C LEU A 101 4.41 -8.71 -2.98
N ALA A 102 5.34 -9.65 -3.09
CA ALA A 102 5.20 -10.88 -3.88
C ALA A 102 5.09 -12.10 -2.98
N GLY A 103 4.33 -13.11 -3.43
CA GLY A 103 4.11 -14.35 -2.66
C GLY A 103 3.15 -14.14 -1.49
N GLY A 104 3.24 -14.98 -0.46
CA GLY A 104 2.32 -15.01 0.69
C GLY A 104 1.08 -15.89 0.51
N LEU A 105 0.80 -16.31 -0.71
CA LEU A 105 -0.28 -17.24 -1.05
C LEU A 105 0.28 -18.58 -1.53
N ASP A 106 -0.53 -19.64 -1.42
CA ASP A 106 -0.17 -21.00 -1.86
C ASP A 106 1.12 -21.55 -1.23
N GLY A 107 1.42 -21.14 0.00
CA GLY A 107 2.64 -21.53 0.71
C GLY A 107 3.93 -20.90 0.16
N LYS A 108 3.84 -19.92 -0.74
CA LYS A 108 5.01 -19.14 -1.19
C LYS A 108 5.38 -18.11 -0.13
N PRO A 109 6.68 -17.86 0.12
CA PRO A 109 7.10 -16.86 1.09
C PRO A 109 6.71 -15.45 0.64
N ILE A 110 6.44 -14.57 1.61
CA ILE A 110 6.27 -13.13 1.37
C ILE A 110 7.64 -12.52 1.06
N LYS A 111 7.70 -11.69 0.02
CA LYS A 111 8.89 -10.93 -0.37
C LYS A 111 8.52 -9.50 -0.67
N LEU A 112 9.25 -8.57 -0.06
CA LEU A 112 9.17 -7.15 -0.37
C LEU A 112 9.69 -6.88 -1.78
N LEU A 113 8.91 -6.15 -2.57
CA LEU A 113 9.35 -5.55 -3.83
C LEU A 113 9.73 -4.09 -3.61
N GLU A 114 8.82 -3.30 -3.05
CA GLU A 114 9.05 -1.89 -2.72
C GLU A 114 8.15 -1.39 -1.58
N PHE A 115 8.55 -0.27 -0.97
CA PHE A 115 7.76 0.45 0.01
C PHE A 115 7.54 1.90 -0.47
N ASN A 116 6.31 2.21 -0.83
CA ASN A 116 5.88 3.54 -1.25
C ASN A 116 5.47 4.37 -0.02
N ALA A 117 6.45 5.03 0.60
CA ALA A 117 6.24 5.83 1.82
C ALA A 117 5.94 7.32 1.56
N ASP A 118 6.27 7.84 0.37
CA ASP A 118 6.15 9.28 0.04
C ASP A 118 4.80 9.61 -0.61
N THR A 119 4.49 8.95 -1.73
CA THR A 119 3.25 9.16 -2.48
C THR A 119 2.49 7.85 -2.73
N PRO A 120 2.07 7.13 -1.66
CA PRO A 120 1.23 5.95 -1.81
C PRO A 120 -0.11 6.31 -2.48
N THR A 121 -0.51 5.49 -3.46
CA THR A 121 -1.85 5.51 -4.07
C THR A 121 -2.62 4.24 -3.72
N MET A 122 -3.88 4.11 -4.14
CA MET A 122 -4.75 2.92 -3.97
C MET A 122 -5.49 2.76 -2.64
N LEU A 123 -5.40 3.73 -1.70
CA LEU A 123 -6.13 3.65 -0.43
C LEU A 123 -7.66 3.68 -0.64
N TYR A 124 -8.12 4.54 -1.54
CA TYR A 124 -9.53 4.72 -1.82
C TYR A 124 -10.12 3.47 -2.49
N GLU A 125 -9.46 2.96 -3.52
CA GLU A 125 -9.83 1.73 -4.23
C GLU A 125 -9.95 0.54 -3.28
N SER A 126 -8.95 0.36 -2.41
CA SER A 126 -8.94 -0.70 -1.41
C SER A 126 -10.15 -0.63 -0.46
N ALA A 127 -10.64 0.57 -0.16
CA ALA A 127 -11.81 0.77 0.69
C ALA A 127 -13.12 0.50 -0.07
N VAL A 128 -13.24 0.94 -1.32
CA VAL A 128 -14.44 0.73 -2.14
C VAL A 128 -14.68 -0.76 -2.41
N ASP A 129 -13.63 -1.51 -2.74
CA ASP A 129 -13.74 -2.95 -2.98
C ASP A 129 -14.15 -3.71 -1.71
N ALA A 130 -13.58 -3.35 -0.55
CA ALA A 130 -13.96 -3.93 0.73
C ALA A 130 -15.44 -3.67 1.09
N MET A 131 -15.97 -2.49 0.75
CA MET A 131 -17.38 -2.15 0.93
C MET A 131 -18.29 -2.95 0.00
N GLY A 132 -17.90 -3.13 -1.27
CA GLY A 132 -18.64 -3.99 -2.21
C GLY A 132 -18.71 -5.45 -1.75
N VAL A 133 -17.59 -5.99 -1.24
CA VAL A 133 -17.52 -7.37 -0.69
C VAL A 133 -18.42 -7.53 0.53
N THR A 134 -18.39 -6.58 1.46
CA THR A 134 -19.24 -6.65 2.65
C THR A 134 -20.71 -6.56 2.28
N GLN A 135 -21.09 -5.70 1.33
CA GLN A 135 -22.48 -5.61 0.88
C GLN A 135 -22.99 -6.93 0.24
N ILE A 136 -22.12 -7.65 -0.49
CA ILE A 136 -22.43 -8.97 -1.08
C ILE A 136 -22.51 -10.10 -0.03
N GLN A 137 -21.83 -9.97 1.11
CA GLN A 137 -21.91 -10.98 2.19
C GLN A 137 -23.15 -10.82 3.08
N TRP A 138 -23.83 -9.67 3.05
CA TRP A 138 -25.01 -9.38 3.88
C TRP A 138 -26.36 -9.47 3.14
N LEU A 139 -26.38 -9.90 1.87
CA LEU A 139 -27.58 -10.17 1.06
C LEU A 139 -27.66 -11.65 0.68
#